data_AF-A0A134AJT8-F1
#
_entry.id   AF-A0A134AJT8-F1
#
_cell.length_a   1.000
_cell.length_b   1.000
_cell.length_c   1.000
_cell.angle_alpha   90.00
_cell.angle_beta   90.00
_cell.angle_gamma   90.00
#
_symmetry.space_group_name_H-M   'P 1'
#
loop_
_entity.id
_entity.type
_entity.pdbx_description
1 polymer ?
#
loop_
_entity_poly.entity_id
_entity_poly.type
_entity_poly.pdbx_seq_one_letter_code
_entity_poly.pdbx_strand_id
1 'polypeptide(L)' 'DTSQEAPASKGGSSSLLEFDIDEIKKAGYVLTTPIIITNTDEYLDVLEMKKENVEFGDELITIVK' A
#
# COMPACT_ATOMS: atom_id res chain seq x y z
N ASP A 1 -26.30 18.44 -8.01
CA ASP A 1 -25.31 17.83 -8.90
C ASP A 1 -23.94 18.30 -8.46
N THR A 2 -23.34 17.59 -7.52
CA THR A 2 -21.99 17.89 -7.03
C THR A 2 -21.36 16.58 -6.66
N SER A 3 -20.91 15.87 -7.68
CA SER A 3 -19.88 14.85 -7.54
C SER A 3 -18.61 15.58 -7.08
N GLN A 4 -18.37 15.58 -5.76
CA GLN A 4 -17.05 15.90 -5.25
C GLN A 4 -16.15 14.72 -5.60
N GLU A 5 -15.39 14.87 -6.67
CA GLU A 5 -14.24 14.03 -6.96
C GLU A 5 -13.22 14.31 -5.85
N ALA A 6 -12.96 13.32 -4.99
CA ALA A 6 -11.93 13.43 -3.97
C ALA A 6 -10.59 13.70 -4.68
N PRO A 7 -9.83 14.72 -4.28
CA PRO A 7 -8.55 15.02 -4.93
C PRO A 7 -7.65 13.79 -4.77
N ALA A 8 -7.03 13.37 -5.87
CA ALA A 8 -6.03 12.30 -5.85
C ALA A 8 -4.97 12.63 -4.79
N SER A 9 -5.05 11.94 -3.64
CA SER A 9 -4.07 12.07 -2.58
C SER A 9 -2.76 11.51 -3.12
N LYS A 10 -1.69 12.31 -3.10
CA LYS A 10 -0.34 11.78 -3.29
C LYS A 10 -0.13 10.72 -2.21
N GLY A 11 0.00 9.46 -2.64
CA GLY A 11 -0.14 8.24 -1.83
C GLY A 11 0.88 7.98 -0.71
N GLY A 12 1.40 9.03 -0.07
CA GLY A 12 2.27 8.92 1.10
C GLY A 12 2.01 9.96 2.20
N SER A 13 1.03 10.86 2.05
CA SER A 13 0.85 11.99 2.99
C SER A 13 -0.49 12.02 3.72
N SER A 14 -1.43 11.14 3.38
CA SER A 14 -2.78 11.17 3.96
C SER A 14 -3.21 9.77 4.40
N SER A 15 -3.77 9.69 5.60
CA SER A 15 -4.43 8.47 6.08
C SER A 15 -5.57 8.12 5.13
N LEU A 16 -5.51 6.91 4.56
CA LEU A 16 -6.58 6.38 3.71
C LEU A 16 -7.59 5.59 4.55
N LEU A 17 -7.12 4.90 5.59
CA LEU A 17 -7.93 4.16 6.54
C LEU A 17 -7.22 3.99 7.88
N GLU A 18 -8.00 3.66 8.92
CA GLU A 18 -7.51 3.33 10.26
C GLU A 18 -8.17 2.03 10.73
N PHE A 19 -7.44 1.20 11.47
CA PHE A 19 -7.94 -0.07 11.99
C PHE A 19 -7.27 -0.41 13.33
N ASP A 20 -7.99 -1.18 14.16
CA ASP A 20 -7.48 -1.70 15.43
C ASP A 20 -6.79 -3.05 15.20
N ILE A 21 -5.46 -3.06 15.31
CA ILE A 21 -4.68 -4.27 15.06
C ILE A 21 -4.90 -5.36 16.12
N ASP A 22 -5.23 -4.99 17.36
CA ASP A 22 -5.36 -5.93 18.46
C ASP A 22 -6.70 -6.66 18.41
N GLU A 23 -7.78 -5.97 18.04
CA GLU A 23 -9.07 -6.63 17.80
C GLU A 23 -9.03 -7.55 16.55
N ILE A 24 -8.29 -7.19 15.49
CA ILE A 24 -8.10 -8.08 14.33
C ILE A 24 -7.36 -9.37 14.73
N LYS A 25 -6.28 -9.26 15.52
CA LYS A 25 -5.54 -10.42 16.06
C LYS A 25 -6.46 -11.30 16.90
N LYS A 26 -7.23 -10.70 17.81
CA LYS A 26 -8.14 -11.41 18.73
C LYS A 26 -9.26 -12.12 18.00
N ALA A 27 -9.74 -11.56 16.90
CA ALA A 27 -10.73 -12.20 16.04
C ALA A 27 -10.15 -13.36 15.21
N GLY A 28 -8.83 -13.57 15.21
CA GLY A 28 -8.16 -14.67 14.53
C GLY A 28 -7.91 -14.45 13.04
N TYR A 29 -7.96 -13.19 12.57
CA TYR A 29 -7.66 -12.85 11.19
C TYR A 29 -6.16 -12.68 10.94
N VAL A 30 -5.75 -12.88 9.70
CA VAL A 30 -4.36 -12.71 9.25
C VAL A 30 -4.06 -11.21 9.11
N LEU A 31 -2.90 -10.78 9.62
CA LEU A 31 -2.43 -9.39 9.54
C LEU A 31 -1.56 -9.09 8.31
N THR A 32 -1.27 -10.10 7.51
CA THR A 32 -0.54 -9.93 6.25
C THR A 32 -1.33 -9.02 5.32
N THR A 33 -0.80 -7.82 5.06
CA THR A 33 -1.38 -6.85 4.12
C THR A 33 -0.64 -6.96 2.79
N PRO A 34 -1.21 -7.60 1.76
CA PRO A 34 -0.55 -7.74 0.47
C PRO A 34 -0.52 -6.41 -0.30
N ILE A 35 0.61 -6.14 -0.94
CA ILE A 35 0.75 -5.07 -1.93
C ILE A 35 0.78 -5.75 -3.31
N ILE A 36 -0.13 -5.36 -4.21
CA ILE A 36 -0.31 -5.99 -5.52
C ILE A 36 -0.24 -4.92 -6.59
N ILE A 37 0.59 -5.16 -7.62
CA ILE A 37 0.60 -4.38 -8.86
C ILE A 37 -0.23 -5.17 -9.87
N THR A 38 -1.34 -4.61 -10.34
CA THR A 38 -2.27 -5.32 -11.23
C THR A 38 -1.95 -5.11 -12.71
N ASN A 39 -1.17 -4.09 -13.04
CA ASN A 39 -0.77 -3.70 -14.40
C ASN A 39 0.73 -3.96 -14.64
N THR A 40 1.27 -5.08 -14.16
CA THR A 40 2.70 -5.42 -14.28
C THR A 40 3.19 -5.49 -15.73
N ASP A 41 2.31 -5.86 -16.67
CA ASP A 41 2.64 -5.98 -18.09
C ASP A 41 2.97 -4.64 -18.76
N GLU A 42 2.67 -3.51 -18.10
CA GLU A 42 2.99 -2.16 -18.57
C GLU A 42 4.42 -1.71 -18.21
N TYR A 43 5.17 -2.55 -17.50
CA TYR A 43 6.51 -2.24 -16.99
C TYR A 43 7.54 -3.26 -17.46
N LEU A 44 8.78 -2.81 -17.66
CA LEU A 44 9.88 -3.68 -18.05
C LEU A 44 10.31 -4.59 -16.90
N ASP A 45 10.29 -4.07 -15.67
CA ASP A 45 10.65 -4.81 -14.48
C ASP A 45 10.04 -4.18 -13.21
N VAL A 46 9.88 -5.00 -12.18
CA VAL A 46 9.41 -4.62 -10.84
C VAL A 46 10.41 -5.15 -9.82
N LEU A 47 11.16 -4.23 -9.21
CA LEU A 47 12.21 -4.57 -8.26
C LEU A 47 11.70 -4.41 -6.82
N GLU A 48 11.80 -5.47 -6.03
CA GLU A 48 11.53 -5.45 -4.59
C GLU A 48 12.73 -4.92 -3.79
N MET A 49 12.47 -4.12 -2.76
CA MET A 49 13.49 -3.70 -1.81
C MET A 49 13.64 -4.77 -0.72
N LYS A 50 14.80 -5.41 -0.65
CA LYS A 50 15.08 -6.47 0.34
C LYS A 50 15.37 -5.88 1.71
N LYS A 51 14.33 -5.59 2.47
CA LYS A 51 14.40 -5.13 3.87
C LYS A 51 13.47 -5.99 4.72
N GLU A 52 13.99 -6.56 5.81
CA GLU A 52 13.18 -7.41 6.71
C GLU A 52 12.15 -6.60 7.52
N ASN A 53 12.50 -5.35 7.88
CA ASN A 53 11.64 -4.44 8.64
C ASN A 53 11.60 -3.09 7.96
N VAL A 54 10.42 -2.52 7.79
CA VAL A 54 10.19 -1.26 7.07
C VAL A 54 9.38 -0.31 7.94
N GLU A 55 9.62 0.98 7.78
CA GLU A 55 8.90 2.05 8.46
C GLU A 55 8.00 2.80 7.49
N PHE A 56 7.04 3.55 8.02
CA PHE A 56 6.19 4.40 7.19
C PHE A 56 7.04 5.41 6.41
N GLY A 57 6.85 5.43 5.08
CA GLY A 57 7.60 6.28 4.16
C GLY A 57 8.82 5.60 3.52
N ASP A 58 9.17 4.38 3.92
CA ASP A 58 10.21 3.59 3.24
C ASP A 58 9.76 3.20 1.83
N GLU A 59 10.73 3.16 0.91
CA GLU A 59 10.54 2.61 -0.44
C GLU A 59 10.50 1.08 -0.39
N LEU A 60 9.46 0.48 -0.96
CA LEU A 60 9.27 -0.97 -0.99
C LEU A 60 9.48 -1.58 -2.39
N ILE A 61 9.12 -0.84 -3.44
CA ILE A 61 9.11 -1.31 -4.82
C ILE A 61 9.62 -0.21 -5.73
N THR A 62 10.46 -0.57 -6.70
CA THR A 62 10.89 0.30 -7.79
C THR A 62 10.39 -0.26 -9.13
N ILE A 63 9.88 0.62 -9.99
CA ILE A 63 9.37 0.27 -11.31
C ILE A 63 10.35 0.71 -12.39
N VAL A 64 10.69 -0.19 -13.31
CA VAL A 64 11.46 0.11 -14.53
C VAL A 64 10.49 0.22 -15.70
N LYS A 65 10.58 1.31 -16.46
CA LYS A 65 9.73 1.59 -17.64
C LYS A 65 10.49 1.41 -18.94
#